data_AF-A0A7S2RZV1-F1
#
_entry.id   AF-A0A7S2RZV1-F1
#
_cell.length_a   1.000
_cell.length_b   1.000
_cell.length_c   1.000
_cell.angle_alpha   90.00
_cell.angle_beta   90.00
_cell.angle_gamma   90.00
#
_symmetry.space_group_name_H-M   'P 1'
#
loop_
_entity.id
_entity.type
_entity.pdbx_description
1 polymer ?
#
loop_
_entity_poly.entity_id
_entity_poly.type
_entity_poly.pdbx_seq_one_letter_code
_entity_poly.pdbx_strand_id
1 'polypeptide(L)'
;GRNYFSRPSALDQESVEEAEERAAVLADAVALKKTAIQYYHPEAPVEVSPECFGRNYFSRPSALDQESVEEAEERAAVLADAVALKKNATQGKIPSMPQKIVKVAPAMGFADDGDLTRSASSVQLFGLDFHDSQAF
;
A
#
# COMPACT_ATOMS: atom_id res chain seq x y z
N GLY A 1 79.69 -17.90 -26.45
CA GLY A 1 78.35 -18.52 -26.43
C GLY A 1 77.53 -18.00 -27.59
N ARG A 2 76.63 -18.81 -28.17
CA ARG A 2 75.71 -18.35 -29.22
C ARG A 2 74.49 -17.70 -28.56
N ASN A 3 74.21 -16.43 -28.88
CA ASN A 3 72.99 -15.75 -28.45
C ASN A 3 71.85 -16.15 -29.39
N TYR A 4 70.75 -16.67 -28.84
CA TYR A 4 69.59 -17.15 -29.58
C TYR A 4 68.59 -16.03 -29.90
N PHE A 5 68.63 -14.92 -29.17
CA PHE A 5 67.66 -13.84 -29.24
C PHE A 5 68.01 -12.76 -30.26
N SER A 6 69.27 -12.68 -30.69
CA SER A 6 69.76 -11.67 -31.65
C SER A 6 69.93 -12.23 -33.07
N ARG A 7 69.30 -13.36 -33.39
CA ARG A 7 69.40 -13.98 -34.72
C ARG A 7 68.33 -13.39 -35.65
N PRO A 8 68.59 -13.26 -36.97
CA PRO A 8 67.62 -12.71 -37.91
C PRO A 8 66.34 -13.55 -38.07
N SER A 9 66.32 -14.78 -37.54
CA SER A 9 65.16 -15.66 -37.50
C SER A 9 64.47 -15.68 -36.12
N ALA A 10 64.93 -14.88 -35.16
CA ALA A 10 64.30 -14.80 -33.85
C ALA A 10 62.94 -14.08 -33.99
N LEU A 11 61.96 -14.53 -33.21
CA LEU A 11 60.68 -13.83 -33.11
C LEU A 11 60.89 -12.49 -32.42
N ASP A 12 60.10 -11.49 -32.81
CA ASP A 12 60.05 -10.22 -32.12
C ASP A 12 59.68 -10.46 -30.66
N GLN A 13 60.43 -9.82 -29.75
CA GLN A 13 60.17 -9.93 -28.33
C GLN A 13 59.00 -9.03 -27.99
N GLU A 14 57.92 -9.61 -27.46
CA GLU A 14 56.81 -8.81 -26.95
C GLU A 14 57.28 -8.00 -25.75
N SER A 15 56.83 -6.76 -25.68
CA SER A 15 57.00 -5.96 -24.47
C SER A 15 56.08 -6.48 -23.36
N VAL A 16 56.37 -6.12 -22.11
CA VAL A 16 55.49 -6.46 -20.98
C VAL A 16 54.10 -5.84 -21.19
N GLU A 17 54.04 -4.62 -21.72
CA GLU A 17 52.79 -3.91 -22.03
C GLU A 17 51.96 -4.67 -23.09
N GLU A 18 52.60 -5.15 -24.17
CA GLU A 18 51.93 -5.95 -25.21
C GLU A 18 51.41 -7.29 -24.66
N ALA A 19 52.16 -7.93 -23.77
CA ALA A 19 51.73 -9.17 -23.13
C ALA A 19 50.50 -8.95 -22.21
N GLU A 20 50.49 -7.84 -21.47
CA GLU A 20 49.37 -7.45 -20.60
C GLU A 20 48.11 -7.09 -21.41
N GLU A 21 48.25 -6.32 -22.49
CA GLU A 21 47.14 -6.01 -23.39
C GLU A 21 46.55 -7.27 -24.02
N ARG A 22 47.40 -8.19 -24.49
CA ARG A 22 46.94 -9.48 -25.02
C ARG A 22 46.20 -10.28 -23.97
N ALA A 23 46.69 -10.31 -22.73
CA ALA A 23 46.02 -11.01 -21.64
C ALA A 23 44.64 -10.40 -21.34
N ALA A 24 44.53 -9.07 -21.32
CA ALA A 24 43.26 -8.37 -21.13
C ALA A 24 42.26 -8.69 -22.25
N VAL A 25 42.67 -8.59 -23.52
CA VAL A 25 41.80 -8.90 -24.66
C VAL A 25 41.33 -10.35 -24.65
N LEU A 26 42.20 -11.28 -24.28
CA LEU A 26 41.82 -12.70 -24.17
C LEU A 26 40.84 -12.94 -23.01
N ALA A 27 41.02 -12.25 -21.88
CA ALA A 27 40.07 -12.32 -20.77
C ALA A 27 38.68 -11.82 -21.18
N ASP A 28 38.61 -10.68 -21.88
CA ASP A 28 37.36 -10.13 -22.41
C ASP A 28 36.72 -11.07 -23.44
N ALA A 29 37.50 -11.64 -24.35
CA ALA A 29 37.00 -12.60 -25.33
C ALA A 29 36.38 -13.84 -24.68
N VAL A 30 36.98 -14.35 -23.60
CA VAL A 30 36.42 -15.46 -22.81
C VAL A 30 35.12 -15.05 -22.14
N ALA A 31 35.05 -13.85 -21.55
CA ALA A 31 33.83 -13.34 -20.92
C ALA A 31 32.69 -13.20 -21.94
N LEU A 32 32.95 -12.60 -23.09
CA LEU A 32 31.98 -12.45 -24.18
C LEU A 32 31.53 -13.78 -24.77
N LYS A 33 32.44 -14.75 -24.88
CA LYS A 33 32.08 -16.10 -25.33
C LYS A 33 31.12 -16.78 -24.35
N LYS A 34 31.36 -16.65 -23.04
CA LYS A 34 30.49 -17.21 -22.01
C LYS A 34 29.08 -16.61 -22.08
N THR A 35 28.96 -15.29 -22.18
CA THR A 35 27.65 -14.63 -22.28
C THR A 35 26.93 -15.02 -23.57
N ALA A 36 27.63 -15.07 -24.70
CA ALA A 36 27.04 -15.52 -25.96
C ALA A 36 26.43 -16.93 -25.84
N ILE A 37 27.18 -17.88 -25.26
CA ILE A 37 26.68 -19.25 -25.03
C ILE A 37 25.44 -19.24 -24.14
N GLN A 38 25.44 -18.47 -23.04
CA GLN A 38 24.28 -18.36 -22.14
C GLN A 38 23.04 -17.79 -22.84
N TYR A 39 23.22 -16.83 -23.77
CA TYR A 39 22.11 -16.29 -24.55
C TYR A 39 21.59 -17.26 -25.62
N TYR A 40 22.48 -18.04 -26.26
CA TYR A 40 22.09 -19.04 -27.25
C TYR A 40 21.44 -20.28 -26.63
N HIS A 41 21.76 -20.59 -25.37
CA HIS A 41 21.30 -21.78 -24.66
C HIS A 41 20.56 -21.41 -23.37
N PRO A 42 19.33 -20.86 -23.45
CA PRO A 42 18.54 -20.54 -22.27
C PRO A 42 18.15 -21.78 -21.45
N GLU A 43 18.23 -22.97 -22.03
CA GLU A 43 18.03 -24.25 -21.34
C GLU A 43 19.18 -24.67 -20.42
N ALA A 44 20.37 -24.05 -20.57
CA ALA A 44 21.51 -24.36 -19.74
C ALA A 44 21.28 -23.91 -18.29
N PRO A 45 21.72 -24.71 -17.29
CA PRO A 45 21.53 -24.35 -15.89
C PRO A 45 22.33 -23.08 -15.56
N VAL A 46 21.69 -22.17 -14.82
CA VAL A 46 22.35 -20.98 -14.30
C VAL A 46 23.20 -21.38 -13.10
N GLU A 47 24.52 -21.24 -13.23
CA GLU A 47 25.44 -21.39 -12.11
C GLU A 47 25.26 -20.20 -11.15
N VAL A 48 24.64 -20.45 -10.00
CA VAL A 48 24.47 -19.45 -8.94
C VAL A 48 25.43 -19.75 -7.79
N SER A 49 26.03 -18.71 -7.22
CA SER A 49 26.79 -18.84 -5.98
C SER A 49 25.86 -19.37 -4.88
N PRO A 50 26.32 -20.29 -4.01
CA PRO A 50 25.52 -20.71 -2.85
C PRO A 50 25.17 -19.53 -1.93
N GLU A 51 25.87 -18.40 -2.04
CA GLU A 51 25.60 -17.18 -1.27
C GLU A 51 24.45 -16.33 -1.87
N CYS A 52 23.95 -16.66 -3.06
CA CYS A 52 22.78 -16.02 -3.67
C CYS A 52 21.47 -16.49 -3.01
N PHE A 53 21.31 -16.22 -1.72
CA PHE A 53 20.01 -16.37 -1.05
C PHE A 53 19.15 -15.14 -1.33
N GLY A 54 17.93 -15.37 -1.83
CA GLY A 54 16.92 -14.32 -1.90
C GLY A 54 16.63 -13.79 -0.49
N ARG A 55 16.71 -12.47 -0.29
CA ARG A 55 16.25 -11.85 0.96
C ARG A 55 14.73 -12.03 1.05
N ASN A 56 14.26 -12.85 2.00
CA ASN A 56 12.84 -12.97 2.28
C ASN A 56 12.36 -11.67 2.92
N TYR A 57 11.50 -10.92 2.22
CA TYR A 57 10.94 -9.65 2.70
C TYR A 57 9.80 -9.82 3.70
N PHE A 58 9.16 -10.98 3.70
CA PHE A 58 8.00 -11.29 4.52
C PHE A 58 8.39 -11.79 5.92
N SER A 59 9.57 -12.39 6.07
CA SER A 59 10.06 -12.91 7.36
C SER A 59 11.00 -11.96 8.11
N ARG A 60 11.02 -10.66 7.78
CA ARG A 60 11.92 -9.68 8.41
C ARG A 60 11.29 -9.16 9.71
N PRO A 61 12.08 -8.81 10.74
CA PRO A 61 11.54 -8.26 11.99
C PRO A 61 10.73 -6.97 11.83
N SER A 62 10.97 -6.23 10.74
CA SER A 62 10.25 -5.01 10.38
C SER A 62 9.05 -5.25 9.47
N ALA A 63 8.78 -6.50 9.07
CA ALA A 63 7.61 -6.82 8.27
C ALA A 63 6.35 -6.67 9.13
N LEU A 64 5.24 -6.31 8.47
CA LEU A 64 3.93 -6.35 9.12
C LEU A 64 3.56 -7.79 9.44
N ASP A 65 2.87 -8.00 10.56
CA ASP A 65 2.30 -9.29 10.89
C ASP A 65 1.38 -9.73 9.76
N GLN A 66 1.60 -10.96 9.27
CA GLN A 66 0.77 -11.55 8.23
C GLN A 66 -0.45 -12.18 8.88
N GLU A 67 -1.64 -11.89 8.34
CA GLU A 67 -2.84 -12.58 8.74
C GLU A 67 -2.70 -14.08 8.46
N SER A 68 -3.13 -14.90 9.42
CA SER A 68 -3.22 -16.34 9.19
C SER A 68 -4.36 -16.66 8.23
N VAL A 69 -4.34 -17.86 7.63
CA VAL A 69 -5.44 -18.32 6.78
C VAL A 69 -6.75 -18.35 7.57
N GLU A 70 -6.70 -18.77 8.83
CA GLU A 70 -7.85 -18.82 9.74
C GLU A 70 -8.42 -17.41 9.99
N GLU A 71 -7.57 -16.43 10.29
CA GLU A 71 -7.98 -15.03 10.49
C GLU A 71 -8.59 -14.41 9.22
N ALA A 72 -8.04 -14.74 8.05
CA ALA A 72 -8.57 -14.28 6.77
C ALA A 72 -9.96 -14.87 6.48
N GLU A 73 -10.17 -16.15 6.79
CA GLU A 73 -11.45 -16.85 6.66
C GLU A 73 -12.50 -16.29 7.62
N GLU A 74 -12.15 -16.08 8.89
CA GLU A 74 -13.05 -15.47 9.87
C GLU A 74 -13.47 -14.06 9.45
N ARG A 75 -12.51 -13.22 9.01
CA ARG A 75 -12.82 -11.88 8.50
C ARG A 75 -13.76 -11.94 7.30
N ALA A 76 -13.57 -12.88 6.38
CA ALA A 76 -14.44 -13.06 5.22
C ALA A 76 -15.86 -13.46 5.63
N ALA A 77 -16.01 -14.37 6.60
CA ALA A 77 -17.31 -14.78 7.14
C ALA A 77 -18.04 -13.61 7.80
N VAL A 78 -17.35 -12.85 8.67
CA VAL A 78 -17.92 -11.67 9.34
C VAL A 78 -18.37 -10.60 8.33
N LEU A 79 -17.57 -10.36 7.28
CA LEU A 79 -17.94 -9.43 6.22
C LEU A 79 -19.15 -9.90 5.43
N ALA A 80 -19.27 -11.20 5.13
CA ALA A 80 -20.42 -11.77 4.45
C ALA A 80 -21.70 -11.59 5.28
N ASP A 81 -21.64 -11.87 6.58
CA ASP A 81 -22.75 -11.70 7.51
C ASP A 81 -23.17 -10.23 7.64
N ALA A 82 -22.21 -9.31 7.73
CA ALA A 82 -22.49 -7.87 7.77
C ALA A 82 -23.22 -7.39 6.50
N VAL A 83 -22.83 -7.90 5.33
CA VAL A 83 -23.51 -7.62 4.06
C VAL A 83 -24.93 -8.19 4.07
N ALA A 84 -25.14 -9.40 4.57
CA ALA A 84 -26.47 -10.01 4.69
C ALA A 84 -27.39 -9.21 5.62
N LEU A 85 -26.89 -8.82 6.80
CA LEU A 85 -27.63 -7.99 7.75
C LEU A 85 -28.02 -6.63 7.16
N LYS A 86 -27.10 -5.99 6.43
CA LYS A 86 -27.38 -4.72 5.75
C LYS A 86 -28.51 -4.88 4.71
N LYS A 87 -28.49 -5.95 3.92
CA LYS A 87 -29.57 -6.25 2.95
C LYS A 87 -30.90 -6.44 3.68
N ASN A 88 -30.94 -7.25 4.73
CA ASN A 88 -32.15 -7.50 5.52
C ASN A 88 -32.70 -6.22 6.16
N ALA A 89 -31.84 -5.36 6.71
CA ALA A 89 -32.26 -4.07 7.29
C ALA A 89 -32.85 -3.12 6.23
N THR A 90 -32.31 -3.13 5.01
CA THR A 90 -32.85 -2.32 3.90
C THR A 90 -34.16 -2.89 3.33
N GLN A 91 -34.31 -4.21 3.28
CA GLN A 91 -35.54 -4.89 2.83
C GLN A 91 -36.65 -4.84 3.88
N GLY A 92 -36.30 -4.83 5.17
CA GLY A 92 -37.23 -4.75 6.30
C GLY A 92 -37.81 -3.37 6.59
N LYS A 93 -37.54 -2.35 5.75
CA LYS A 93 -38.32 -1.09 5.79
C LYS A 93 -39.74 -1.39 5.33
N ILE A 94 -40.61 -1.54 6.33
CA ILE A 94 -42.06 -1.73 6.25
C ILE A 94 -42.66 -0.80 5.18
N PRO A 95 -43.41 -1.31 4.19
CA PRO A 95 -44.15 -0.44 3.28
C PRO A 95 -45.16 0.35 4.10
N SER A 96 -45.12 1.68 3.95
CA SER A 96 -46.09 2.61 4.52
C SER A 96 -47.52 2.12 4.25
N MET A 97 -48.21 1.67 5.30
CA MET A 97 -49.65 1.43 5.23
C MET A 97 -50.36 2.76 4.96
N PRO A 98 -51.35 2.83 4.04
CA PRO A 98 -52.04 4.08 3.76
C PRO A 98 -52.88 4.48 4.99
N GLN A 99 -52.50 5.58 5.63
CA GLN A 99 -53.27 6.18 6.71
C GLN A 99 -54.59 6.73 6.14
N LYS A 100 -55.72 6.08 6.44
CA LYS A 100 -57.04 6.69 6.19
C LYS A 100 -57.23 7.82 7.20
N ILE A 101 -57.09 9.06 6.74
CA ILE A 101 -57.38 10.26 7.52
C ILE A 101 -58.89 10.31 7.79
N VAL A 102 -59.29 10.02 9.02
CA VAL A 102 -60.65 10.29 9.50
C VAL A 102 -60.71 11.78 9.86
N LYS A 103 -61.48 12.56 9.11
CA LYS A 103 -61.72 13.98 9.42
C LYS A 103 -62.59 14.06 10.67
N VAL A 104 -61.99 14.39 11.81
CA VAL A 104 -62.73 14.81 13.00
C VAL A 104 -62.87 16.33 12.95
N ALA A 105 -64.11 16.82 13.01
CA ALA A 105 -64.41 18.26 13.01
C ALA A 105 -63.92 18.92 14.32
N PRO A 106 -63.52 20.21 14.30
CA PRO A 106 -62.99 20.86 15.47
C PRO A 106 -64.13 21.34 16.37
N ALA A 107 -64.09 20.98 17.65
CA ALA A 107 -64.93 21.59 18.67
C ALA A 107 -64.08 22.53 19.54
N MET A 108 -64.46 23.80 19.52
CA MET A 108 -64.44 24.76 20.65
C MET A 108 -63.09 25.15 21.27
N GLY A 109 -62.55 26.24 20.72
CA GLY A 109 -62.03 27.44 21.40
C GLY A 109 -61.32 27.36 22.76
N PHE A 110 -60.09 27.88 22.79
CA PHE A 110 -59.56 28.68 23.90
C PHE A 110 -58.77 29.87 23.33
N ALA A 111 -58.88 31.00 24.04
CA ALA A 111 -58.72 32.36 23.56
C ALA A 111 -57.27 32.85 23.39
N ASP A 112 -57.17 33.96 22.64
CA ASP A 112 -56.06 34.89 22.47
C ASP A 112 -55.25 35.14 23.75
N ASP A 113 -53.92 35.23 23.59
CA ASP A 113 -53.12 36.33 24.13
C ASP A 113 -51.71 36.32 23.51
N GLY A 114 -51.35 37.43 22.86
CA GLY A 114 -49.95 37.89 22.82
C GLY A 114 -49.12 37.47 21.62
N ASP A 115 -49.10 38.36 20.63
CA ASP A 115 -48.04 38.53 19.63
C ASP A 115 -46.64 38.56 20.28
N LEU A 116 -45.91 37.43 20.24
CA LEU A 116 -44.49 37.35 20.57
C LEU A 116 -43.74 36.58 19.50
N THR A 117 -43.29 37.32 18.49
CA THR A 117 -42.17 36.91 17.65
C THR A 117 -40.89 36.85 18.51
N ARG A 118 -40.56 35.70 19.09
CA ARG A 118 -39.24 35.46 19.70
C ARG A 118 -38.65 34.11 19.31
N SER A 119 -37.43 34.21 18.80
CA SER A 119 -36.57 33.21 18.16
C SER A 119 -36.47 31.84 18.86
N ALA A 120 -36.27 30.79 18.05
CA ALA A 120 -36.19 29.37 18.40
C ALA A 120 -34.91 28.96 19.15
N SER A 121 -34.36 29.81 20.02
CA SER A 121 -33.26 29.44 20.93
C SER A 121 -33.79 29.36 22.36
N SER A 122 -34.20 28.16 22.78
CA SER A 122 -34.85 27.90 24.07
C SER A 122 -33.89 27.79 25.26
N VAL A 123 -32.83 28.62 25.33
CA VAL A 123 -31.92 28.61 26.47
C VAL A 123 -32.28 29.76 27.41
N GLN A 124 -32.94 29.41 28.52
CA GLN A 124 -33.15 30.29 29.65
C GLN A 124 -31.90 30.26 30.53
N LEU A 125 -31.00 31.24 30.36
CA LEU A 125 -29.85 31.45 31.24
C LEU A 125 -30.31 32.22 32.49
N PHE A 126 -30.61 31.50 33.56
CA PHE A 126 -30.79 32.06 34.90
C PHE A 126 -29.42 32.17 35.60
N GLY A 127 -29.11 33.33 36.21
CA GLY A 127 -28.01 33.44 37.19
C GLY A 127 -26.66 33.96 36.68
N LEU A 128 -26.64 34.85 35.67
CA LEU A 128 -25.47 35.70 35.42
C LEU A 128 -25.77 37.11 35.91
N ASP A 129 -25.50 37.33 37.19
CA ASP A 129 -25.52 38.66 37.81
C ASP A 129 -24.39 39.50 37.20
N PHE A 130 -24.76 40.46 36.36
CA PHE A 130 -23.88 41.56 35.96
C PHE A 130 -23.47 42.34 37.22
N HIS A 131 -22.29 42.05 37.74
CA HIS A 131 -21.61 42.92 38.70
C HIS A 131 -20.70 43.86 37.93
N ASP A 132 -21.18 45.08 37.72
CA ASP A 132 -20.35 46.25 37.47
C ASP A 132 -19.37 46.43 38.64
N SER A 133 -18.07 46.39 38.38
CA SER A 133 -17.10 47.04 39.27
C SER A 133 -15.75 47.33 38.59
N GLN A 134 -15.55 48.63 38.32
CA GLN A 134 -14.35 49.44 38.63
C GLN A 134 -13.06 49.11 37.84
N ALA A 135 -12.60 50.00 36.96
CA ALA A 135 -11.82 51.23 37.25
C ALA A 135 -10.30 51.02 37.05
N PHE A 136 -9.79 51.40 35.88
CA PHE A 136 -8.85 52.52 35.63
C PHE A 136 -8.45 52.52 34.16
#